data_AF-A0A9N9DVC6-F1
#
_entry.id   AF-A0A9N9DVC6-F1
#
_cell.length_a   1.000
_cell.length_b   1.000
_cell.length_c   1.000
_cell.angle_alpha   90.00
_cell.angle_beta   90.00
_cell.angle_gamma   90.00
#
_symmetry.space_group_name_H-M   'P 1'
#
loop_
_entity.id
_entity.type
_entity.pdbx_description
1 polymer ?
#
loop_
_entity_poly.entity_id
_entity_poly.type
_entity_poly.pdbx_seq_one_letter_code
_entity_poly.pdbx_strand_id
1 'polypeptide(L)'
;MGINTSRLKGRKLIIQSLPENVQTKSDKVIQPSCFLSNDVEYVGNIHAFHFIKKNLFQSNFSSPIEERLIQSGYKVLDVGCGSGTWLLDMSTNYEMTRFLGLDFQSIYPQE
;
A
#
# COMPACT_ATOMS: atom_id res chain seq x y z
N MET A 1 -12.83 9.87 49.21
CA MET A 1 -13.56 8.64 48.87
C MET A 1 -12.76 7.89 47.84
N GLY A 2 -12.22 6.73 48.18
CA GLY A 2 -11.39 5.93 47.27
C GLY A 2 -12.18 4.85 46.57
N ILE A 3 -11.53 4.16 45.63
CA ILE A 3 -11.65 2.71 45.48
C ILE A 3 -10.27 2.15 45.09
N ASN A 4 -9.95 1.03 45.72
CA ASN A 4 -8.72 0.27 45.71
C ASN A 4 -8.66 -0.78 44.58
N THR A 5 -7.42 -1.10 44.20
CA THR A 5 -6.85 -2.41 43.82
C THR A 5 -7.46 -3.26 42.69
N SER A 6 -6.59 -3.70 41.76
CA SER A 6 -6.21 -5.13 41.70
C SER A 6 -4.99 -5.37 40.79
N ARG A 7 -4.26 -6.40 41.19
CA ARG A 7 -2.86 -6.71 40.92
C ARG A 7 -2.82 -7.78 39.83
N LEU A 8 -2.40 -7.47 38.60
CA LEU A 8 -2.09 -8.49 37.61
C LEU A 8 -0.62 -8.89 37.78
N LYS A 9 -0.43 -10.00 38.50
CA LYS A 9 0.85 -10.68 38.72
C LYS A 9 1.53 -10.98 37.37
N GLY A 10 2.80 -10.57 37.25
CA GLY A 10 3.64 -10.90 36.12
C GLY A 10 3.71 -12.41 35.89
N ARG A 11 3.28 -12.86 34.72
CA ARG A 11 3.60 -14.18 34.19
C ARG A 11 4.94 -14.06 33.47
N LYS A 12 5.99 -14.57 34.11
CA LYS A 12 7.29 -14.80 33.45
C LYS A 12 7.06 -15.90 32.42
N LEU A 13 6.98 -15.53 31.14
CA LEU A 13 6.93 -16.51 30.06
C LEU A 13 8.28 -17.21 30.02
N ILE A 14 8.26 -18.51 30.28
CA ILE A 14 9.42 -19.38 30.25
C ILE A 14 9.87 -19.46 28.79
N ILE A 15 11.01 -18.85 28.47
CA ILE A 15 11.70 -19.10 27.20
C ILE A 15 12.27 -20.51 27.34
N GLN A 16 11.58 -21.50 26.78
CA GLN A 16 12.21 -22.79 26.51
C GLN A 16 13.26 -22.53 25.44
N SER A 17 14.53 -22.70 25.81
CA SER A 17 15.68 -22.61 24.91
C SER A 17 15.49 -23.54 23.72
N LEU A 18 15.48 -22.99 22.50
CA LEU A 18 15.51 -23.79 21.27
C LEU A 18 16.87 -24.51 21.14
N PRO A 19 16.88 -25.73 20.60
CA PRO A 19 18.10 -26.54 20.47
C PRO A 19 19.11 -25.90 19.50
N GLU A 20 20.39 -26.00 19.86
CA GLU A 20 21.55 -25.58 19.08
C GLU A 20 21.75 -26.48 17.85
N ASN A 21 20.86 -26.41 16.86
CA ASN A 21 21.19 -26.79 15.48
C ASN A 21 20.12 -26.32 14.47
N VAL A 22 20.19 -25.06 14.04
CA VAL A 22 19.53 -24.61 12.81
C VAL A 22 20.61 -24.11 11.88
N GLN A 23 20.98 -24.96 10.93
CA GLN A 23 21.91 -24.65 9.85
C GLN A 23 21.41 -23.42 9.08
N THR A 24 22.25 -22.40 9.01
CA THR A 24 22.05 -21.14 8.29
C THR A 24 21.78 -21.37 6.80
N LYS A 25 20.57 -21.03 6.33
CA LYS A 25 20.29 -20.80 4.90
C LYS A 25 19.45 -19.54 4.74
N SER A 26 20.14 -18.49 4.31
CA SER A 26 19.67 -17.29 3.61
C SER A 26 18.38 -16.65 4.13
N ASP A 27 18.55 -15.48 4.76
CA ASP A 27 17.55 -14.48 5.10
C ASP A 27 16.32 -14.49 4.19
N LYS A 28 15.28 -15.23 4.60
CA LYS A 28 13.93 -14.96 4.11
C LYS A 28 13.41 -13.81 4.94
N VAL A 29 13.55 -12.60 4.41
CA VAL A 29 12.70 -11.47 4.79
C VAL A 29 11.27 -12.03 4.88
N ILE A 30 10.67 -11.95 6.06
CA ILE A 30 9.25 -12.29 6.24
C ILE A 30 8.48 -11.21 5.48
N GLN A 31 8.30 -11.44 4.19
CA GLN A 31 7.38 -10.68 3.36
C GLN A 31 5.98 -11.00 3.89
N PRO A 32 5.19 -10.00 4.31
CA PRO A 32 3.81 -10.24 4.71
C PRO A 32 3.12 -10.96 3.55
N SER A 33 2.61 -12.15 3.82
CA SER A 33 2.04 -13.10 2.84
C SER A 33 0.79 -12.57 2.11
N CYS A 34 0.47 -11.29 2.25
CA CYS A 34 -0.69 -10.62 1.65
C CYS A 34 -0.35 -9.94 0.30
N PHE A 35 0.93 -9.84 -0.08
CA PHE A 35 1.38 -8.95 -1.17
C PHE A 35 1.96 -9.66 -2.42
N LEU A 36 1.91 -10.99 -2.52
CA LEU A 36 2.71 -11.72 -3.53
C LEU A 36 1.98 -12.78 -4.35
N SER A 37 0.66 -12.77 -4.39
CA SER A 37 -0.03 -13.48 -5.46
C SER A 37 -0.32 -12.47 -6.57
N ASN A 38 0.34 -12.62 -7.72
CA ASN A 38 -0.09 -12.05 -8.99
C ASN A 38 -1.39 -12.72 -9.47
N ASP A 39 -2.31 -12.99 -8.54
CA ASP A 39 -3.59 -13.61 -8.81
C ASP A 39 -4.51 -12.49 -9.27
N VAL A 40 -5.32 -12.77 -10.28
CA VAL A 40 -6.30 -11.84 -10.87
C VAL A 40 -7.16 -11.15 -9.79
N GLU A 41 -7.41 -11.85 -8.68
CA GLU A 41 -8.10 -11.35 -7.51
C GLU A 41 -7.38 -10.16 -6.83
N TYR A 42 -6.04 -10.19 -6.72
CA TYR A 42 -5.27 -9.10 -6.12
C TYR A 42 -5.39 -7.81 -6.94
N VAL A 43 -5.24 -7.89 -8.27
CA VAL A 43 -5.42 -6.74 -9.16
C VAL A 43 -6.86 -6.21 -9.09
N GLY A 44 -7.85 -7.12 -9.08
CA GLY A 44 -9.25 -6.76 -8.89
C GLY A 44 -9.51 -6.00 -7.58
N ASN A 45 -8.88 -6.45 -6.48
CA ASN A 45 -8.98 -5.78 -5.18
C ASN A 45 -8.36 -4.37 -5.22
N ILE A 46 -7.16 -4.21 -5.81
CA ILE A 46 -6.54 -2.88 -5.97
C ILE A 46 -7.47 -1.92 -6.73
N HIS A 47 -8.07 -2.39 -7.82
CA HIS A 47 -9.01 -1.60 -8.61
C HIS A 47 -10.23 -1.20 -7.77
N ALA A 48 -10.84 -2.16 -7.07
CA ALA A 48 -11.99 -1.89 -6.20
C ALA A 48 -11.66 -0.88 -5.10
N PHE A 49 -10.48 -1.00 -4.48
CA PHE A 49 -10.04 -0.06 -3.45
C PHE A 49 -9.89 1.36 -3.96
N HIS A 50 -9.40 1.56 -5.19
CA HIS A 50 -9.35 2.90 -5.81
C HIS A 50 -10.74 3.53 -5.88
N PHE A 51 -11.71 2.82 -6.46
CA PHE A 51 -13.07 3.34 -6.62
C PHE A 51 -13.78 3.54 -5.27
N ILE A 52 -13.59 2.65 -4.30
CA ILE A 52 -14.16 2.83 -2.96
C ILE A 52 -13.60 4.11 -2.31
N LYS A 53 -12.29 4.34 -2.36
CA LYS A 53 -11.67 5.56 -1.80
C LYS A 53 -12.16 6.81 -2.52
N LYS A 54 -12.17 6.80 -3.86
CA LYS A 54 -12.67 7.92 -4.67
C LYS A 54 -14.11 8.27 -4.31
N ASN A 55 -14.98 7.26 -4.16
CA ASN A 55 -16.37 7.47 -3.75
C ASN A 55 -16.51 7.94 -2.30
N LEU A 56 -15.66 7.44 -1.38
CA LEU A 56 -15.73 7.85 0.01
C LEU A 56 -15.29 9.31 0.19
N PHE A 57 -14.21 9.71 -0.46
CA PHE A 57 -13.62 11.05 -0.32
C PHE A 57 -14.12 12.06 -1.36
N GLN A 58 -14.86 11.59 -2.37
CA GLN A 58 -15.31 12.40 -3.52
C GLN A 58 -14.13 13.08 -4.25
N SER A 59 -12.92 12.52 -4.14
CA SER A 59 -11.69 13.03 -4.73
C SER A 59 -10.62 11.94 -4.81
N ASN A 60 -9.65 12.12 -5.71
CA ASN A 60 -8.47 11.27 -5.85
C ASN A 60 -7.27 11.74 -5.00
N PHE A 61 -7.32 12.96 -4.45
CA PHE A 61 -6.24 13.54 -3.65
C PHE A 61 -6.78 14.62 -2.68
N SER A 62 -6.02 14.89 -1.62
CA SER A 62 -6.36 15.91 -0.61
C SER A 62 -5.48 17.16 -0.68
N SER A 63 -4.36 17.10 -1.41
CA SER A 63 -3.42 18.21 -1.55
C SER A 63 -4.00 19.31 -2.46
N PRO A 64 -3.75 20.61 -2.19
CA PRO A 64 -4.25 21.70 -3.04
C PRO A 64 -3.42 21.83 -4.33
N ILE A 65 -3.49 20.81 -5.19
CA ILE A 65 -2.71 20.71 -6.44
C ILE A 65 -3.55 20.81 -7.70
N GLU A 66 -4.88 20.86 -7.58
CA GLU A 66 -5.84 20.91 -8.70
C GLU A 66 -5.46 21.95 -9.76
N GLU A 67 -5.19 23.20 -9.33
CA GLU A 67 -4.83 24.29 -10.25
C GLU A 67 -3.57 23.97 -11.06
N ARG A 68 -2.59 23.32 -10.43
CA ARG A 68 -1.35 22.91 -11.11
C ARG A 68 -1.59 21.75 -12.08
N LEU A 69 -2.52 20.86 -11.77
CA LEU A 69 -2.87 19.73 -12.63
C LEU A 69 -3.57 20.20 -13.92
N ILE A 70 -4.31 21.30 -13.87
CA ILE A 70 -4.98 21.90 -15.03
C ILE A 70 -3.99 22.69 -15.91
N GLN A 71 -2.91 23.22 -15.32
CA GLN A 71 -1.88 23.97 -16.05
C GLN A 71 -1.01 23.04 -16.91
N SER A 72 -0.59 23.54 -18.07
CA SER A 72 0.30 22.80 -18.97
C SER A 72 1.67 22.57 -18.37
N GLY A 73 2.20 21.35 -18.52
CA GLY A 73 3.60 21.05 -18.22
C GLY A 73 3.88 20.62 -16.78
N TYR A 74 2.84 20.44 -15.97
CA TYR A 74 2.97 19.82 -14.65
C TYR A 74 3.27 18.32 -14.78
N LYS A 75 4.01 17.78 -13.81
CA LYS A 75 4.47 16.39 -13.81
C LYS A 75 4.19 15.74 -12.46
N VAL A 76 3.59 14.56 -12.49
CA VAL A 76 3.24 13.78 -11.30
C VAL A 76 3.92 12.42 -11.36
N LEU A 77 4.51 12.02 -10.24
CA LEU A 77 5.11 10.71 -10.04
C LEU A 77 4.26 9.92 -9.04
N ASP A 78 3.74 8.77 -9.47
CA ASP A 78 3.03 7.80 -8.62
C ASP A 78 4.00 6.66 -8.24
N VAL A 79 4.40 6.60 -6.97
CA VAL A 79 5.36 5.61 -6.45
C VAL A 79 4.58 4.49 -5.79
N GLY A 80 4.81 3.25 -6.23
CA GLY A 80 3.97 2.12 -5.86
C GLY A 80 2.64 2.13 -6.62
N CYS A 81 2.67 2.47 -7.92
CA CYS A 81 1.47 2.68 -8.72
C CYS A 81 0.62 1.41 -8.93
N GLY A 82 1.15 0.24 -8.59
CA GLY A 82 0.49 -1.06 -8.77
C GLY A 82 0.10 -1.29 -10.23
N SER A 83 -1.18 -1.58 -10.46
CA SER A 83 -1.74 -1.73 -11.81
C SER A 83 -1.94 -0.40 -12.56
N GLY A 84 -1.64 0.73 -11.92
CA GLY A 84 -1.73 2.07 -12.51
C GLY A 84 -3.14 2.66 -12.51
N THR A 85 -4.12 2.08 -11.81
CA THR A 85 -5.51 2.55 -11.85
C THR A 85 -5.66 4.02 -11.46
N TRP A 86 -5.03 4.44 -10.36
CA TRP A 86 -5.07 5.84 -9.92
C TRP A 86 -4.41 6.75 -10.96
N LEU A 87 -3.26 6.33 -11.48
CA LEU A 87 -2.53 7.06 -12.50
C LEU A 87 -3.35 7.26 -13.79
N LEU A 88 -4.02 6.22 -14.27
CA LEU A 88 -4.87 6.28 -15.47
C LEU A 88 -6.08 7.19 -15.27
N ASP A 89 -6.76 7.05 -14.12
CA ASP A 89 -7.90 7.90 -13.75
C ASP A 89 -7.49 9.38 -13.72
N MET A 90 -6.39 9.70 -13.02
CA MET A 90 -5.84 11.06 -12.99
C MET A 90 -5.41 11.56 -14.36
N SER A 91 -4.73 10.74 -15.17
CA SER A 91 -4.29 11.14 -16.52
C SER A 91 -5.46 11.42 -17.47
N THR A 92 -6.60 10.76 -17.27
CA THR A 92 -7.83 10.99 -18.06
C THR A 92 -8.51 12.29 -17.64
N ASN A 93 -8.45 12.66 -16.35
CA ASN A 93 -9.05 13.89 -15.85
C ASN A 93 -8.18 15.13 -16.07
N TYR A 94 -6.86 14.97 -16.22
CA TYR A 94 -5.89 16.08 -16.31
C TYR A 94 -4.94 15.91 -17.50
N GLU A 95 -5.48 16.05 -18.71
CA GLU A 95 -4.75 15.83 -19.98
C GLU A 95 -3.52 16.72 -20.18
N MET A 96 -3.49 17.89 -19.51
CA MET A 96 -2.38 18.84 -19.59
C MET A 96 -1.18 18.46 -18.70
N THR A 97 -1.37 17.47 -17.81
CA THR A 97 -0.37 16.97 -16.86
C THR A 97 0.21 15.64 -17.35
N ARG A 98 1.53 15.48 -17.18
CA ARG A 98 2.20 14.20 -17.45
C ARG A 98 2.30 13.36 -16.18
N PHE A 99 1.74 12.17 -16.20
CA PHE A 99 1.83 11.21 -15.11
C PHE A 99 2.85 10.11 -15.43
N LEU A 100 3.65 9.73 -14.44
CA LEU A 100 4.61 8.63 -14.51
C LEU A 100 4.40 7.71 -13.30
N GLY A 101 4.28 6.41 -13.56
CA GLY A 101 4.15 5.39 -12.52
C GLY A 101 5.45 4.62 -12.36
N LEU A 102 5.83 4.34 -11.12
CA LEU A 102 6.93 3.45 -10.78
C LEU A 102 6.45 2.43 -9.76
N ASP A 103 6.61 1.15 -10.06
CA ASP A 103 6.32 0.06 -9.13
C ASP A 103 7.41 -1.02 -9.21
N PHE A 104 7.57 -1.77 -8.13
CA PHE A 104 8.49 -2.92 -8.09
C PHE A 104 7.87 -4.17 -8.72
N GLN A 105 6.54 -4.27 -8.78
CA GLN A 105 5.82 -5.32 -9.47
C GLN A 105 5.35 -4.86 -10.84
N SER A 106 5.58 -5.69 -11.86
CA SER A 106 5.09 -5.43 -13.22
C SER A 106 3.68 -6.00 -13.42
N ILE A 107 2.69 -5.47 -12.67
CA ILE A 107 1.28 -5.91 -12.72
C ILE A 107 0.39 -5.01 -13.61
N TYR A 108 0.95 -3.96 -14.19
CA TYR A 108 0.27 -3.11 -15.16
C TYR A 108 0.19 -3.81 -16.53
N PRO A 109 -0.80 -3.44 -17.38
CA PRO A 109 -0.93 -4.01 -18.72
C PRO A 109 0.35 -3.82 -19.54
N GLN A 110 0.80 -4.89 -20.19
CA GLN A 110 1.88 -4.87 -21.16
C GLN A 110 1.24 -4.94 -22.56
N GLU A 111 1.80 -4.20 -23.53
CA GLU A 111 1.37 -4.25 -24.93
C GLU A 111 1.69 -5.59 -25.60
#